data_AF-I1BUP3-F1
#
_entry.id   AF-I1BUP3-F1
#
_cell.length_a   1.000
_cell.length_b   1.000
_cell.length_c   1.000
_cell.angle_alpha   90.00
_cell.angle_beta   90.00
_cell.angle_gamma   90.00
#
_symmetry.space_group_name_H-M   'P 1'
#
loop_
_entity.id
_entity.type
_entity.pdbx_description
1 polymer ?
#
loop_
_entity_poly.entity_id
_entity_poly.type
_entity_poly.pdbx_seq_one_letter_code
_entity_poly.pdbx_strand_id
1 'polypeptide(L)'
;MGKAARSKLKSRPGETPSRQRKSAAINKDVSATEVNDLDNKQFELAKKEVKKKQRHEAWLEKLDHSYAVKKQQRKKEIKIQNNLGMDLSGIGDILDTIKFKSKPAVTAMSTEEEKKESIIPTNKIKSKKAKKQAEMQEILRMQKLMQFGEFKQNPLSTIRQHVQNTFCQ
;
A
#
# COMPACT_ATOMS: atom_id res chain seq x y z
N MET A 1 -29.97 -38.34 1.35
CA MET A 1 -28.77 -39.17 1.59
C MET A 1 -27.79 -38.93 0.46
N GLY A 2 -26.54 -38.56 0.76
CA GLY A 2 -25.45 -38.42 -0.20
C GLY A 2 -24.15 -38.14 0.58
N LYS A 3 -23.20 -39.07 0.49
CA LYS A 3 -22.03 -39.20 1.38
C LYS A 3 -20.82 -38.40 0.88
N ALA A 4 -20.10 -37.81 1.84
CA ALA A 4 -18.64 -37.65 1.98
C ALA A 4 -17.76 -37.06 0.85
N ALA A 5 -16.89 -36.11 1.21
CA ALA A 5 -15.43 -36.32 1.24
C ALA A 5 -14.66 -35.15 1.91
N ARG A 6 -13.87 -35.50 2.94
CA ARG A 6 -12.81 -34.69 3.57
C ARG A 6 -11.61 -34.53 2.63
N SER A 7 -10.97 -33.36 2.59
CA SER A 7 -9.61 -33.14 2.06
C SER A 7 -9.23 -31.66 2.27
N LYS A 8 -8.08 -31.22 2.78
CA LYS A 8 -6.87 -31.79 3.39
C LYS A 8 -6.27 -30.70 4.30
N LEU A 9 -5.63 -31.13 5.39
CA LEU A 9 -4.85 -30.28 6.29
C LEU A 9 -3.72 -29.58 5.54
N LYS A 10 -3.58 -28.26 5.78
CA LYS A 10 -2.44 -27.46 5.38
C LYS A 10 -1.30 -27.74 6.37
N SER A 11 -0.36 -28.60 5.98
CA SER A 11 0.89 -28.82 6.72
C SER A 11 1.73 -27.53 6.69
N ARG A 12 2.13 -27.06 7.88
CA ARG A 12 3.17 -26.05 8.07
C ARG A 12 4.53 -26.67 7.72
N PRO A 13 5.41 -26.00 6.95
CA PRO A 13 6.76 -26.49 6.76
C PRO A 13 7.62 -26.15 7.99
N GLY A 14 8.05 -27.21 8.67
CA GLY A 14 9.43 -27.42 9.10
C GLY A 14 10.06 -26.36 10.00
N GLU A 15 9.92 -26.56 11.30
CA GLU A 15 10.89 -26.15 12.32
C GLU A 15 12.31 -26.53 11.88
N THR A 16 13.17 -25.53 11.73
CA THR A 16 14.61 -25.67 11.52
C THR A 16 15.23 -26.43 12.70
N PRO A 17 15.90 -27.59 12.51
CA PRO A 17 16.61 -28.21 13.60
C PRO A 17 17.86 -27.38 13.94
N SER A 18 17.95 -27.01 15.21
CA SER A 18 19.10 -26.37 15.83
C SER A 18 20.39 -27.12 15.50
N ARG A 19 21.29 -26.45 14.77
CA ARG A 19 22.57 -27.00 14.32
C ARG A 19 23.50 -27.16 15.53
N GLN A 20 23.49 -28.34 16.15
CA GLN A 20 24.51 -28.71 17.12
C GLN A 20 25.88 -28.71 16.44
N ARG A 21 26.74 -27.76 16.84
CA ARG A 21 28.14 -27.69 16.41
C ARG A 21 28.89 -28.85 17.08
N LYS A 22 29.13 -29.93 16.34
CA LYS A 22 30.13 -30.94 16.74
C LYS A 22 31.51 -30.35 16.48
N SER A 23 32.24 -30.04 17.53
CA SER A 23 33.67 -29.74 17.51
C SER A 23 34.43 -31.03 17.20
N ALA A 24 34.93 -31.15 15.97
CA ALA A 24 35.93 -32.16 15.62
C ALA A 24 37.29 -31.47 15.55
N ALA A 25 38.10 -31.64 16.60
CA ALA A 25 39.53 -31.46 16.51
C ALA A 25 40.08 -32.60 15.63
N ILE A 26 40.64 -32.25 14.49
CA ILE A 26 41.42 -33.18 13.66
C ILE A 26 42.82 -32.57 13.60
N ASN A 27 43.75 -33.25 14.26
CA ASN A 27 45.18 -33.01 14.17
C ASN A 27 45.59 -33.08 12.69
N LYS A 28 46.26 -32.03 12.22
CA LYS A 28 46.76 -31.93 10.86
C LYS A 28 48.24 -32.28 10.87
N ASP A 29 48.54 -33.55 10.60
CA ASP A 29 49.88 -33.96 10.21
C ASP A 29 50.21 -33.39 8.82
N VAL A 30 51.40 -32.82 8.73
CA VAL A 30 51.97 -32.16 7.56
C VAL A 30 52.74 -33.20 6.74
N SER A 31 52.27 -33.51 5.53
CA SER A 31 53.11 -34.14 4.51
C SER A 31 52.71 -33.75 3.08
N ALA A 32 53.55 -32.88 2.51
CA ALA A 32 53.96 -32.74 1.12
C ALA A 32 52.98 -33.14 -0.03
N THR A 33 52.38 -32.13 -0.69
CA THR A 33 52.12 -32.14 -2.15
C THR A 33 51.92 -30.70 -2.68
N GLU A 34 52.99 -29.88 -2.75
CA GLU A 34 52.89 -28.42 -3.00
C GLU A 34 52.86 -27.94 -4.47
N VAL A 35 52.43 -28.74 -5.45
CA VAL A 35 52.41 -28.30 -6.86
C VAL A 35 51.05 -28.29 -7.55
N ASN A 36 49.96 -28.74 -6.91
CA ASN A 36 48.59 -28.69 -7.49
C ASN A 36 47.58 -27.83 -6.70
N ASP A 37 48.00 -27.21 -5.58
CA ASP A 37 47.08 -26.50 -4.67
C ASP A 37 46.75 -25.06 -5.08
N LEU A 38 47.54 -24.44 -5.96
CA LEU A 38 47.30 -23.06 -6.40
C LEU A 38 46.15 -22.96 -7.41
N ASP A 39 46.10 -23.86 -8.39
CA ASP A 39 45.01 -23.89 -9.37
C ASP A 39 43.68 -24.27 -8.72
N ASN A 40 43.69 -25.24 -7.79
CA ASN A 40 42.49 -25.64 -7.09
C ASN A 40 41.90 -24.52 -6.22
N LYS A 41 42.77 -23.70 -5.59
CA LYS A 41 42.35 -22.48 -4.88
C LYS A 41 41.77 -21.43 -5.82
N GLN A 42 42.35 -21.23 -7.01
CA GLN A 42 41.82 -20.26 -7.98
C GLN A 42 40.45 -20.69 -8.51
N PHE A 43 40.25 -21.98 -8.82
CA PHE A 43 38.93 -22.52 -9.19
C PHE A 43 37.91 -22.39 -8.06
N GLU A 44 38.31 -22.62 -6.81
CA GLU A 44 37.42 -22.48 -5.66
C GLU A 44 37.04 -21.01 -5.40
N LEU A 45 37.97 -20.07 -5.60
CA LEU A 45 37.74 -18.63 -5.52
C LEU A 45 36.80 -18.14 -6.64
N ALA A 46 37.01 -18.60 -7.87
CA ALA A 46 36.10 -18.32 -8.98
C ALA A 46 34.67 -18.84 -8.68
N LYS A 47 34.55 -20.03 -8.09
CA LYS A 47 33.26 -20.60 -7.65
C LYS A 47 32.62 -19.80 -6.51
N LYS A 48 33.41 -19.21 -5.61
CA LYS A 48 32.94 -18.33 -4.54
C LYS A 48 32.43 -17.00 -5.10
N GLU A 49 33.15 -16.39 -6.04
CA GLU A 49 32.73 -15.16 -6.73
C GLU A 49 31.44 -15.37 -7.54
N VAL A 50 31.32 -16.49 -8.26
CA VAL A 50 30.08 -16.85 -8.97
C VAL A 50 28.90 -16.98 -8.01
N LYS A 51 29.08 -17.65 -6.87
CA LYS A 51 28.03 -17.77 -5.84
C LYS A 51 27.64 -16.42 -5.24
N LYS A 52 28.61 -15.52 -5.05
CA LYS A 52 28.37 -14.15 -4.56
C LYS A 52 27.56 -13.35 -5.58
N LYS A 53 27.93 -13.44 -6.87
CA LYS A 53 27.20 -12.80 -7.98
C LYS A 53 25.77 -13.35 -8.10
N GLN A 54 25.58 -14.66 -8.08
CA GLN A 54 24.26 -15.29 -8.08
C GLN A 54 23.39 -14.86 -6.90
N ARG A 55 23.98 -14.75 -5.70
CA ARG A 55 23.23 -14.26 -4.52
C ARG A 55 22.83 -12.80 -4.68
N HIS A 56 23.71 -11.99 -5.26
CA HIS A 56 23.43 -10.59 -5.54
C HIS A 56 22.33 -10.43 -6.60
N GLU A 57 22.43 -11.16 -7.71
CA GLU A 57 21.41 -11.20 -8.76
C GLU A 57 20.05 -11.68 -8.23
N ALA A 58 20.03 -12.78 -7.46
CA ALA A 58 18.81 -13.27 -6.82
C ALA A 58 18.23 -12.27 -5.80
N TRP A 59 19.06 -11.42 -5.20
CA TRP A 59 18.59 -10.34 -4.33
C TRP A 59 17.98 -9.19 -5.12
N LEU A 60 18.59 -8.77 -6.22
CA LEU A 60 18.02 -7.78 -7.15
C LEU A 60 16.70 -8.28 -7.75
N GLU A 61 16.65 -9.55 -8.17
CA GLU A 61 15.44 -10.15 -8.74
C GLU A 61 14.28 -10.12 -7.74
N LYS A 62 14.54 -10.37 -6.44
CA LYS A 62 13.52 -10.25 -5.38
C LYS A 62 13.00 -8.84 -5.22
N LEU A 63 13.86 -7.82 -5.36
CA LEU A 63 13.44 -6.43 -5.35
C LEU A 63 12.54 -6.15 -6.56
N ASP A 64 12.96 -6.57 -7.75
CA ASP A 64 12.21 -6.35 -9.00
C ASP A 64 10.87 -7.08 -9.02
N HIS A 65 10.78 -8.32 -8.50
CA HIS A 65 9.52 -9.05 -8.38
C HIS A 65 8.48 -8.27 -7.57
N SER A 66 8.88 -7.61 -6.48
CA SER A 66 7.95 -6.81 -5.67
C SER A 66 7.38 -5.61 -6.44
N TYR A 67 8.21 -4.95 -7.26
CA TYR A 67 7.79 -3.85 -8.11
C TYR A 67 6.96 -4.33 -9.31
N ALA A 68 7.32 -5.47 -9.92
CA ALA A 68 6.62 -6.06 -11.03
C ALA A 68 5.19 -6.48 -10.65
N VAL A 69 5.01 -7.15 -9.50
CA VAL A 69 3.68 -7.54 -8.99
C VAL A 69 2.80 -6.32 -8.77
N LYS A 70 3.33 -5.26 -8.14
CA LYS A 70 2.60 -4.00 -7.93
C LYS A 70 2.24 -3.29 -9.24
N LYS A 71 3.15 -3.30 -10.22
CA LYS A 71 2.89 -2.75 -11.56
C LYS A 71 1.80 -3.52 -12.30
N GLN A 72 1.78 -4.85 -12.18
CA GLN A 72 0.74 -5.69 -12.77
C GLN A 72 -0.63 -5.48 -12.09
N GLN A 73 -0.67 -5.35 -10.76
CA GLN A 73 -1.90 -5.02 -10.02
C GLN A 73 -2.48 -3.68 -10.47
N ARG A 74 -1.67 -2.61 -10.55
CA ARG A 74 -2.12 -1.31 -11.07
C ARG A 74 -2.66 -1.39 -12.50
N LYS A 75 -2.00 -2.13 -13.38
CA LYS A 75 -2.48 -2.32 -14.76
C LYS A 75 -3.85 -3.03 -14.78
N LYS A 76 -4.07 -4.00 -13.90
CA LYS A 76 -5.37 -4.68 -13.76
C LYS A 76 -6.43 -3.74 -13.19
N GLU A 77 -6.12 -2.94 -12.18
CA GLU A 77 -7.02 -1.92 -11.61
C GLU A 77 -7.45 -0.90 -12.67
N ILE A 78 -6.50 -0.35 -13.43
CA ILE A 78 -6.80 0.59 -14.52
C ILE A 78 -7.66 -0.08 -15.59
N LYS A 79 -7.37 -1.33 -15.96
CA LYS A 79 -8.21 -2.07 -16.91
C LYS A 79 -9.62 -2.31 -16.36
N ILE A 80 -9.77 -2.61 -15.07
CA ILE A 80 -11.09 -2.79 -14.45
C ILE A 80 -11.84 -1.45 -14.44
N GLN A 81 -11.19 -0.34 -14.07
CA GLN A 81 -11.82 0.98 -14.10
C GLN A 81 -12.23 1.41 -15.52
N ASN A 82 -11.37 1.17 -16.51
CA ASN A 82 -11.65 1.53 -17.89
C ASN A 82 -12.63 0.55 -18.57
N ASN A 83 -12.75 -0.68 -18.06
CA ASN A 83 -13.67 -1.71 -18.55
C ASN A 83 -14.95 -1.81 -17.69
N LEU A 84 -15.10 -0.95 -16.67
CA LEU A 84 -16.41 -0.57 -16.15
C LEU A 84 -17.04 0.39 -17.17
N GLY A 85 -17.33 -0.16 -18.34
CA GLY A 85 -18.27 0.41 -19.29
C GLY A 85 -19.67 0.32 -18.70
N MET A 86 -19.97 1.16 -17.70
CA MET A 86 -21.34 1.59 -17.52
C MET A 86 -21.66 2.39 -18.77
N ASP A 87 -22.50 1.81 -19.61
CA ASP A 87 -23.01 2.46 -20.81
C ASP A 87 -23.81 3.70 -20.38
N LEU A 88 -23.18 4.86 -20.43
CA LEU A 88 -23.79 6.15 -20.08
C LEU A 88 -24.71 6.66 -21.19
N SER A 89 -24.87 5.93 -22.30
CA SER A 89 -25.76 6.31 -23.40
C SER A 89 -27.22 6.45 -22.92
N GLY A 90 -27.67 5.60 -22.00
CA GLY A 90 -29.00 5.69 -21.41
C GLY A 90 -29.20 6.85 -20.42
N ILE A 91 -28.14 7.54 -19.99
CA ILE A 91 -28.26 8.70 -19.10
C ILE A 91 -28.60 9.97 -19.90
N GLY A 92 -28.20 10.03 -21.17
CA GLY A 92 -28.56 11.13 -22.08
C GLY A 92 -30.08 11.28 -22.23
N ASP A 93 -30.77 10.17 -22.51
CA ASP A 93 -32.23 10.15 -22.69
C ASP A 93 -32.99 10.51 -21.39
N ILE A 94 -32.45 10.14 -20.23
CA ILE A 94 -33.03 10.49 -18.93
C ILE A 94 -32.83 11.98 -18.62
N LEU A 95 -31.69 12.57 -19.01
CA LEU A 95 -31.42 13.99 -18.81
C LEU A 95 -32.31 14.88 -19.70
N ASP A 96 -32.57 14.47 -20.94
CA ASP A 96 -33.48 15.21 -21.84
C ASP A 96 -34.95 15.16 -21.40
N THR A 97 -35.32 14.12 -20.64
CA THR A 97 -36.66 14.00 -20.05
C THR A 97 -36.84 14.95 -18.85
N ILE A 98 -35.76 15.30 -18.15
CA ILE A 98 -35.81 16.25 -17.01
C ILE A 98 -35.75 17.68 -17.57
N LYS A 99 -36.90 18.16 -18.05
CA LYS A 99 -37.09 19.60 -18.34
C LYS A 99 -37.05 20.39 -17.04
N PHE A 100 -35.87 20.87 -16.65
CA PHE A 100 -35.73 21.88 -15.62
C PHE A 100 -36.52 23.11 -16.04
N LYS A 101 -37.62 23.40 -15.32
CA LYS A 101 -38.29 24.70 -15.42
C LYS A 101 -37.27 25.74 -14.95
N SER A 102 -36.69 26.47 -15.89
CA SER A 102 -35.78 27.59 -15.61
C SER A 102 -36.53 28.58 -14.71
N LYS A 103 -36.12 28.68 -13.45
CA LYS A 103 -36.53 29.79 -12.58
C LYS A 103 -36.03 31.10 -13.22
N PRO A 104 -36.86 32.15 -13.29
CA PRO A 104 -36.44 33.42 -13.85
C PRO A 104 -35.31 34.03 -13.01
N ALA A 105 -34.40 34.68 -13.74
CA ALA A 105 -33.20 35.33 -13.24
C ALA A 105 -33.48 36.26 -12.06
N VAL A 106 -32.76 36.03 -10.95
CA VAL A 106 -32.55 37.05 -9.93
C VAL A 106 -31.15 37.61 -10.16
N THR A 107 -31.20 38.84 -10.63
CA THR A 107 -30.22 39.93 -10.69
C THR A 107 -28.96 39.78 -9.84
N ALA A 108 -27.86 40.12 -10.49
CA ALA A 108 -26.52 40.38 -9.96
C ALA A 108 -26.51 41.05 -8.58
N MET A 109 -25.70 40.50 -7.66
CA MET A 109 -24.86 41.30 -6.77
C MET A 109 -23.47 40.69 -6.70
N SER A 110 -22.54 41.45 -7.27
CA SER A 110 -21.10 41.39 -7.06
C SER A 110 -20.80 41.66 -5.59
N THR A 111 -20.09 40.75 -4.92
CA THR A 111 -19.34 41.09 -3.71
C THR A 111 -18.09 40.24 -3.63
N GLU A 112 -16.99 40.88 -4.02
CA GLU A 112 -15.60 40.76 -3.58
C GLU A 112 -15.09 39.39 -3.09
N GLU A 113 -14.15 38.89 -3.88
CA GLU A 113 -13.20 37.83 -3.55
C GLU A 113 -12.26 38.27 -2.42
N GLU A 114 -12.68 38.13 -1.16
CA GLU A 114 -11.72 37.97 -0.08
C GLU A 114 -11.15 36.55 -0.17
N LYS A 115 -9.89 36.48 -0.60
CA LYS A 115 -9.03 35.29 -0.48
C LYS A 115 -8.92 34.92 0.99
N LYS A 116 -9.86 34.12 1.48
CA LYS A 116 -9.73 33.40 2.74
C LYS A 116 -8.56 32.45 2.59
N GLU A 117 -7.43 32.86 3.15
CA GLU A 117 -6.32 31.96 3.45
C GLU A 117 -6.92 30.70 4.07
N SER A 118 -6.61 29.55 3.50
CA SER A 118 -7.08 28.27 4.02
C SER A 118 -6.62 28.14 5.47
N ILE A 119 -7.56 28.23 6.42
CA ILE A 119 -7.38 28.01 7.88
C ILE A 119 -7.18 26.51 8.15
N ILE A 120 -6.42 25.83 7.29
CA ILE A 120 -5.97 24.47 7.49
C ILE A 120 -4.46 24.62 7.62
N PRO A 121 -3.92 24.70 8.85
CA PRO A 121 -2.48 24.73 9.00
C PRO A 121 -1.97 23.42 8.47
N THR A 122 -1.22 23.55 7.39
CA THR A 122 -0.57 22.49 6.66
C THR A 122 0.68 22.08 7.43
N ASN A 123 0.51 21.68 8.69
CA ASN A 123 1.57 21.13 9.52
C ASN A 123 1.99 19.74 8.98
N LYS A 124 2.73 19.81 7.86
CA LYS A 124 3.83 18.97 7.39
C LYS A 124 3.55 17.49 7.16
N ILE A 125 2.37 17.13 6.65
CA ILE A 125 2.18 15.80 6.06
C ILE A 125 2.85 15.75 4.68
N LYS A 126 4.17 15.54 4.66
CA LYS A 126 5.01 15.57 3.44
C LYS A 126 4.76 14.39 2.50
N SER A 127 4.23 13.27 2.98
CA SER A 127 4.05 12.03 2.19
C SER A 127 2.59 11.77 1.81
N LYS A 128 2.37 11.36 0.55
CA LYS A 128 1.05 10.95 0.03
C LYS A 128 0.41 9.84 0.89
N LYS A 129 1.20 8.91 1.42
CA LYS A 129 0.71 7.82 2.28
C LYS A 129 0.21 8.36 3.62
N ALA A 130 0.96 9.30 4.22
CA ALA A 130 0.57 9.92 5.47
C ALA A 130 -0.68 10.79 5.30
N LYS A 131 -0.85 11.46 4.14
CA LYS A 131 -2.09 12.21 3.83
C LYS A 131 -3.31 11.29 3.82
N LYS A 132 -3.22 10.17 3.10
CA LYS A 132 -4.29 9.17 3.04
C LYS A 132 -4.61 8.58 4.42
N GLN A 133 -3.61 8.36 5.26
CA GLN A 133 -3.81 7.85 6.61
C GLN A 133 -4.49 8.88 7.52
N ALA A 134 -4.08 10.14 7.45
CA ALA A 134 -4.71 11.23 8.20
C ALA A 134 -6.16 11.45 7.77
N GLU A 135 -6.45 11.38 6.46
CA GLU A 135 -7.80 11.43 5.91
C GLU A 135 -8.67 10.29 6.45
N MET A 136 -8.15 9.05 6.45
CA MET A 136 -8.88 7.90 6.99
C MET A 136 -9.17 8.04 8.50
N GLN A 137 -8.21 8.56 9.26
CA GLN A 137 -8.40 8.83 10.69
C GLN A 137 -9.44 9.94 10.91
N GLU A 138 -9.45 10.97 10.07
CA GLU A 138 -10.41 12.07 10.15
C GLU A 138 -11.83 11.61 9.85
N ILE A 139 -12.01 10.75 8.83
CA ILE A 139 -13.31 10.14 8.53
C ILE A 139 -13.85 9.37 9.75
N LEU A 140 -13.01 8.55 10.39
CA LEU A 140 -13.41 7.79 11.58
C LEU A 140 -13.75 8.73 12.76
N ARG A 141 -12.99 9.81 12.92
CA ARG A 141 -13.23 10.82 13.96
C ARG A 141 -14.57 11.53 13.74
N MET A 142 -14.86 11.92 12.50
CA MET A 142 -16.13 12.54 12.12
C MET A 142 -17.33 11.60 12.34
N GLN A 143 -17.20 10.32 11.96
CA GLN A 143 -18.24 9.32 12.23
C GLN A 143 -18.55 9.17 13.72
N LYS A 144 -17.52 9.21 14.57
CA LYS A 144 -17.71 9.20 16.02
C LYS A 144 -18.39 10.49 16.51
N LEU A 145 -18.02 11.63 15.94
CA LEU A 145 -18.63 12.92 16.26
C LEU A 145 -20.14 12.93 15.99
N MET A 146 -20.58 12.33 14.90
CA MET A 146 -21.99 12.19 14.54
C MET A 146 -22.81 11.37 15.55
N GLN A 147 -22.17 10.52 16.35
CA GLN A 147 -22.86 9.69 17.36
C GLN A 147 -23.16 10.46 18.64
N PHE A 148 -22.51 11.61 18.89
CA PHE A 148 -22.72 12.38 20.11
C PHE A 148 -24.06 13.12 20.10
N GLY A 149 -24.65 13.28 21.30
CA GLY A 149 -25.90 14.03 21.48
C GLY A 149 -25.75 15.51 21.10
N GLU A 150 -24.59 16.10 21.37
CA GLU A 150 -24.28 17.50 21.03
C GLU A 150 -24.36 17.77 19.53
N PHE A 151 -23.90 16.81 18.71
CA PHE A 151 -23.99 16.92 17.26
C PHE A 151 -25.45 16.90 16.77
N LYS A 152 -26.32 16.12 17.42
CA LYS A 152 -27.75 16.09 17.08
C LYS A 152 -28.47 17.39 17.45
N GLN A 153 -28.00 18.07 18.50
CA GLN A 153 -28.58 19.34 18.93
C GLN A 153 -28.09 20.51 18.07
N ASN A 154 -26.77 20.62 17.84
CA ASN A 154 -26.15 21.76 17.14
C ASN A 154 -25.00 21.31 16.23
N PRO A 155 -25.29 20.70 15.07
CA PRO A 155 -24.27 20.04 14.25
C PRO A 155 -23.19 21.01 13.76
N LEU A 156 -23.56 22.24 13.36
CA LEU A 156 -22.63 23.22 12.83
C LEU A 156 -21.63 23.72 13.89
N SER A 157 -22.09 23.91 15.12
CA SER A 157 -21.23 24.34 16.24
C SER A 157 -20.21 23.26 16.59
N THR A 158 -20.67 22.00 16.69
CA THR A 158 -19.81 20.86 16.99
C THR A 158 -18.78 20.61 15.88
N ILE A 159 -19.16 20.74 14.61
CA ILE A 159 -18.21 20.65 13.48
C ILE A 159 -17.18 21.77 13.56
N ARG A 160 -17.60 23.02 13.82
CA ARG A 160 -16.69 24.15 13.93
C ARG A 160 -15.67 23.94 15.05
N GLN A 161 -16.12 23.50 16.22
CA GLN A 161 -15.24 23.18 17.35
C GLN A 161 -14.26 22.06 17.01
N HIS A 162 -14.73 21.00 16.35
CA HIS A 162 -13.88 19.89 15.92
C HIS A 162 -12.82 20.31 14.91
N VAL A 163 -13.19 21.10 13.91
CA VAL A 163 -12.26 21.65 12.92
C VAL A 163 -11.24 22.56 13.62
N GLN A 164 -11.67 23.41 14.54
CA GLN A 164 -10.78 24.28 15.30
C GLN A 164 -9.80 23.47 16.18
N ASN A 165 -10.26 22.40 16.82
CA ASN A 165 -9.42 21.53 17.63
C ASN A 165 -8.43 20.69 16.81
N THR A 166 -8.84 20.26 15.60
CA THR A 166 -8.07 19.34 14.76
C THR A 166 -7.07 20.07 13.88
N PHE A 167 -7.47 21.24 13.37
CA PHE A 167 -6.68 22.01 12.44
C PHE A 167 -5.95 23.13 13.15
N CYS A 168 -6.53 23.94 14.04
CA CYS A 168 -5.81 25.10 14.61
C CYS A 168 -4.76 24.78 15.71
N GLN A 169 -4.27 23.55 15.81
CA GLN A 169 -3.17 23.13 16.71
C GLN A 169 -1.78 23.22 16.05
#